data_AF-A0A7X9F4A4-F1
#
_entry.id   AF-A0A7X9F4A4-F1
#
_cell.length_a   1.000
_cell.length_b   1.000
_cell.length_c   1.000
_cell.angle_alpha   90.00
_cell.angle_beta   90.00
_cell.angle_gamma   90.00
#
_symmetry.space_group_name_H-M   'P 1'
#
loop_
_entity.id
_entity.type
_entity.pdbx_description
1 polymer ?
#
loop_
_entity_poly.entity_id
_entity_poly.type
_entity_poly.pdbx_seq_one_letter_code
_entity_poly.pdbx_strand_id
1 'polypeptide(L)'
;MKKTLSAATVWIFQLCIAVQGQNVTVAEKKADLGKIATDYFGNPYSTLNAHSHNDYENTIPFRLAYDRHFGSIEADIWAVNGDLFVSHNKQDITPERTLDALYLEPIVKLFRANGGQAWNDSKSTFELLIDLKT
;
A
#
# COMPACT_ATOMS: atom_id res chain seq x y z
N MET A 1 -18.77 26.84 -5.11
CA MET A 1 -19.21 25.71 -5.97
C MET A 1 -19.07 24.42 -5.17
N LYS A 2 -20.19 23.74 -4.87
CA LYS A 2 -20.20 22.48 -4.11
C LYS A 2 -19.84 21.34 -5.08
N LYS A 3 -18.69 20.71 -4.90
CA LYS A 3 -18.30 19.52 -5.67
C LYS A 3 -19.04 18.32 -5.09
N THR A 4 -19.94 17.71 -5.87
CA THR A 4 -20.57 16.44 -5.54
C THR A 4 -19.54 15.33 -5.74
N LEU A 5 -19.15 14.67 -4.65
CA LEU A 5 -18.34 13.46 -4.70
C LEU A 5 -19.22 12.29 -5.16
N SER A 6 -18.66 11.43 -6.03
CA SER A 6 -19.29 10.18 -6.43
C SER A 6 -19.51 9.29 -5.20
N ALA A 7 -20.64 8.59 -5.17
CA ALA A 7 -20.98 7.66 -4.09
C ALA A 7 -19.84 6.66 -3.81
N ALA A 8 -19.10 6.22 -4.83
CA ALA A 8 -17.97 5.30 -4.69
C ALA A 8 -16.81 5.85 -3.85
N THR A 9 -16.55 7.17 -3.87
CA THR A 9 -15.48 7.82 -3.09
C THR A 9 -15.83 7.93 -1.61
N VAL A 10 -17.12 7.97 -1.26
CA VAL A 10 -17.58 8.03 0.13
C VAL A 10 -17.53 6.63 0.78
N TRP A 11 -17.72 5.56 0.02
CA TRP A 11 -17.69 4.20 0.56
C TRP A 11 -16.28 3.72 0.96
N ILE A 12 -15.24 4.12 0.24
CA ILE A 12 -13.86 3.72 0.56
C ILE A 12 -13.35 4.41 1.82
N PHE A 13 -13.70 5.69 2.04
CA PHE A 13 -13.32 6.42 3.26
C PHE A 13 -14.07 5.93 4.52
N GLN A 14 -15.33 5.49 4.39
CA GLN A 14 -16.11 4.98 5.51
C GLN A 14 -15.60 3.61 6.02
N LEU A 15 -14.93 2.81 5.17
CA LEU A 15 -14.40 1.50 5.55
C LEU A 15 -13.15 1.62 6.43
N CYS A 16 -12.32 2.66 6.25
CA CYS A 16 -11.11 2.87 7.06
C CYS A 16 -11.40 3.45 8.46
N ILE A 17 -12.45 4.26 8.62
CA ILE A 17 -12.77 4.91 9.91
C ILE A 17 -13.53 3.96 10.85
N ALA A 18 -14.34 3.05 10.32
CA ALA A 18 -15.13 2.13 11.15
C ALA A 18 -14.29 1.12 11.96
N VAL A 19 -13.01 0.93 11.62
CA VAL A 19 -12.11 0.02 12.36
C VAL A 19 -11.53 0.67 13.63
N GLN A 20 -11.52 2.00 13.74
CA GLN A 20 -10.86 2.70 14.87
C GLN A 20 -11.78 3.03 16.06
N GLY A 21 -13.09 2.79 15.96
CA GLY A 21 -14.08 3.30 16.94
C GLY A 21 -15.03 2.29 17.58
N GLN A 22 -14.87 0.98 17.35
CA GLN A 22 -15.73 -0.02 17.97
C GLN A 22 -14.94 -0.76 19.06
N ASN A 23 -15.33 -0.55 20.32
CA ASN A 23 -15.10 -1.55 21.37
C ASN A 23 -15.92 -2.79 20.99
N VAL A 24 -15.35 -3.63 20.12
CA VAL A 24 -15.93 -4.92 19.81
C VAL A 24 -15.73 -5.79 21.04
N THR A 25 -16.79 -5.99 21.81
CA THR A 25 -16.89 -7.21 22.62
C THR A 25 -16.74 -8.38 21.65
N VAL A 26 -15.56 -8.99 21.64
CA VAL A 26 -15.29 -10.20 20.86
C VAL A 26 -16.12 -11.30 21.50
N ALA A 27 -17.37 -11.45 21.07
CA ALA A 27 -17.96 -12.77 21.07
C ALA A 27 -17.10 -13.58 20.11
N GLU A 28 -16.38 -14.56 20.64
CA GLU A 28 -15.60 -15.53 19.86
C GLU A 28 -16.53 -16.32 18.93
N LYS A 29 -17.00 -15.69 17.85
CA LYS A 29 -17.30 -16.45 16.64
C LYS A 29 -15.95 -16.88 16.12
N LYS A 30 -15.55 -18.11 16.47
CA LYS A 30 -14.51 -18.84 15.77
C LYS A 30 -14.76 -18.64 14.28
N ALA A 31 -13.86 -17.90 13.62
CA ALA A 31 -13.84 -17.87 12.17
C ALA A 31 -13.87 -19.32 11.71
N ASP A 32 -14.74 -19.63 10.75
CA ASP A 32 -14.74 -20.93 10.10
C ASP A 32 -13.41 -21.06 9.35
N LEU A 33 -12.41 -21.64 10.02
CA LEU A 33 -11.00 -21.76 9.62
C LEU A 33 -10.80 -22.67 8.38
N GLY A 34 -11.88 -23.08 7.71
CA GLY A 34 -11.87 -24.11 6.67
C GLY A 34 -11.94 -23.62 5.22
N LYS A 35 -12.15 -22.32 4.95
CA LYS A 35 -12.19 -21.80 3.56
C LYS A 35 -11.18 -20.68 3.36
N ILE A 36 -10.02 -21.04 2.81
CA ILE A 36 -9.14 -20.09 2.13
C ILE A 36 -9.94 -19.38 1.03
N ALA A 37 -9.94 -18.04 1.03
CA ALA A 37 -10.51 -17.30 -0.08
C ALA A 37 -9.71 -17.64 -1.34
N THR A 38 -10.39 -17.98 -2.43
CA THR A 38 -9.76 -18.37 -3.70
C THR A 38 -10.22 -17.48 -4.84
N ASP A 39 -9.37 -17.33 -5.86
CA ASP A 39 -9.75 -16.70 -7.13
C ASP A 39 -10.76 -17.56 -7.92
N TYR A 40 -11.16 -17.08 -9.11
CA TYR A 40 -12.08 -17.79 -10.00
C TYR A 40 -11.57 -19.16 -10.47
N PHE A 41 -10.27 -19.41 -10.39
CA PHE A 41 -9.62 -20.67 -10.77
C PHE A 41 -9.34 -21.59 -9.57
N GLY A 42 -9.71 -21.17 -8.35
CA GLY A 42 -9.46 -21.93 -7.12
C GLY A 42 -8.08 -21.73 -6.51
N ASN A 43 -7.29 -20.76 -6.99
CA ASN A 43 -6.00 -20.43 -6.38
C ASN A 43 -6.23 -19.64 -5.09
N PRO A 44 -5.53 -19.95 -3.98
CA PRO A 44 -5.68 -19.21 -2.73
C PRO A 44 -5.21 -17.77 -2.89
N TYR A 45 -6.02 -16.83 -2.39
CA TYR A 45 -5.56 -15.47 -2.16
C TYR A 45 -4.62 -15.44 -0.96
N SER A 46 -3.52 -14.72 -1.14
CA SER A 46 -2.60 -14.35 -0.08
C SER A 46 -2.40 -12.84 -0.07
N THR A 47 -1.69 -12.31 0.92
CA THR A 47 -1.32 -10.89 0.94
C THR A 47 -0.47 -10.49 -0.28
N LEU A 48 0.17 -11.44 -0.96
CA LEU A 48 0.87 -11.18 -2.23
C LEU A 48 -0.07 -10.71 -3.34
N ASN A 49 -1.38 -10.97 -3.21
CA ASN A 49 -2.39 -10.45 -4.13
C ASN A 49 -2.92 -9.06 -3.72
N ALA A 50 -2.53 -8.56 -2.54
CA ALA A 50 -2.95 -7.27 -2.04
C ALA A 50 -2.06 -6.14 -2.57
N HIS A 51 -2.69 -4.98 -2.78
CA HIS A 51 -2.07 -3.75 -3.25
C HIS A 51 -2.23 -2.65 -2.19
N SER A 52 -1.14 -1.99 -1.80
CA SER A 52 -1.21 -0.82 -0.92
C SER A 52 -1.32 0.45 -1.77
N HIS A 53 -2.56 0.86 -2.01
CA HIS A 53 -2.89 2.11 -2.69
C HIS A 53 -2.45 3.31 -1.84
N ASN A 54 -1.81 4.30 -2.44
CA ASN A 54 -1.22 5.46 -1.74
C ASN A 54 -0.46 5.10 -0.46
N ASP A 55 0.47 4.15 -0.54
CA ASP A 55 1.17 3.61 0.63
C ASP A 55 1.90 4.68 1.46
N TYR A 56 2.25 5.80 0.84
CA TYR A 56 2.93 6.92 1.48
C TYR A 56 2.08 7.60 2.57
N GLU A 57 0.77 7.37 2.60
CA GLU A 57 -0.14 7.82 3.66
C GLU A 57 -0.02 6.98 4.94
N ASN A 58 0.67 5.83 4.89
CA ASN A 58 0.94 5.02 6.07
C ASN A 58 1.98 5.68 6.98
N THR A 59 1.94 5.33 8.27
CA THR A 59 2.90 5.84 9.28
C THR A 59 4.34 5.42 9.01
N ILE A 60 4.54 4.28 8.34
CA ILE A 60 5.85 3.78 7.92
C ILE A 60 5.74 3.36 6.45
N PRO A 61 5.90 4.31 5.51
CA PRO A 61 5.87 4.02 4.07
C PRO A 61 6.83 2.90 3.71
N PHE A 62 6.49 2.14 2.67
CA PHE A 62 7.10 0.90 2.21
C PHE A 62 7.02 -0.26 3.22
N ARG A 63 7.51 -0.05 4.45
CA ARG A 63 7.72 -1.13 5.42
C ARG A 63 6.43 -1.79 5.88
N LEU A 64 5.36 -1.02 6.08
CA LEU A 64 4.10 -1.56 6.62
C LEU A 64 3.47 -2.60 5.69
N ALA A 65 3.44 -2.31 4.39
CA ALA A 65 2.94 -3.20 3.36
C ALA A 65 3.95 -4.33 3.04
N TYR A 66 5.23 -4.00 2.90
CA TYR A 66 6.29 -4.98 2.62
C TYR A 66 6.38 -6.07 3.70
N ASP A 67 6.36 -5.71 4.99
CA ASP A 67 6.43 -6.70 6.10
C ASP A 67 5.20 -7.61 6.13
N ARG A 68 4.06 -7.12 5.64
CA ARG A 68 2.83 -7.90 5.47
C ARG A 68 2.80 -8.71 4.16
N HIS A 69 3.89 -8.71 3.41
CA HIS A 69 4.02 -9.41 2.13
C HIS A 69 2.99 -8.96 1.10
N PHE A 70 2.70 -7.65 1.04
CA PHE A 70 1.93 -7.10 -0.06
C PHE A 70 2.73 -7.22 -1.35
N GLY A 71 2.09 -7.72 -2.40
CA GLY A 71 2.76 -7.92 -3.69
C GLY A 71 3.05 -6.62 -4.41
N SER A 72 2.26 -5.57 -4.16
CA SER A 72 2.48 -4.27 -4.78
C SER A 72 2.11 -3.08 -3.88
N ILE A 73 2.75 -1.96 -4.18
CA ILE A 73 2.55 -0.66 -3.54
C ILE A 73 2.44 0.40 -4.63
N GLU A 74 1.57 1.38 -4.45
CA GLU A 74 1.51 2.58 -5.30
C GLU A 74 2.05 3.82 -4.58
N ALA A 75 2.73 4.68 -5.34
CA ALA A 75 3.07 6.03 -4.95
C ALA A 75 2.70 7.07 -6.03
N ASP A 76 2.10 8.19 -5.58
CA ASP A 76 1.77 9.35 -6.40
C ASP A 76 3.00 10.25 -6.55
N ILE A 77 3.49 10.44 -7.76
CA ILE A 77 4.76 11.13 -8.03
C ILE A 77 4.55 12.45 -8.77
N TRP A 78 5.17 13.51 -8.26
CA TRP A 78 5.28 14.81 -8.91
C TRP A 78 6.73 15.07 -9.34
N ALA A 79 6.94 15.43 -10.60
CA ALA A 79 8.21 15.95 -11.08
C ALA A 79 8.27 17.48 -10.89
N VAL A 80 9.20 17.97 -10.07
CA VAL A 80 9.34 19.40 -9.78
C VAL A 80 10.81 19.78 -9.84
N ASN A 81 11.17 20.68 -10.75
CA ASN A 81 12.53 21.21 -10.91
C ASN A 81 13.64 20.15 -11.08
N GLY A 82 13.30 18.98 -11.64
CA GLY A 82 14.25 17.88 -11.84
C GLY A 82 14.24 16.82 -10.74
N ASP A 83 13.53 17.06 -9.64
CA ASP A 83 13.37 16.12 -8.53
C ASP A 83 12.01 15.42 -8.58
N LEU A 84 11.92 14.26 -7.91
CA LEU A 84 10.71 13.42 -7.83
C LEU A 84 10.19 13.36 -6.40
N PHE A 85 9.00 13.91 -6.19
CA PHE A 85 8.33 14.00 -4.88
C PHE A 85 7.12 13.08 -4.80
N VAL A 86 6.84 12.58 -3.60
CA VAL A 86 5.69 11.72 -3.32
C VAL A 86 4.58 12.53 -2.65
N SER A 87 3.46 12.71 -3.33
CA SER A 87 2.29 13.41 -2.78
C SER A 87 1.05 13.23 -3.64
N HIS A 88 -0.13 13.17 -3.02
CA HIS A 88 -1.40 13.20 -3.75
C HIS A 88 -1.62 14.53 -4.47
N ASN A 89 -1.49 15.64 -3.75
CA ASN A 89 -1.66 16.98 -4.29
C ASN A 89 -0.33 17.72 -4.37
N LYS A 90 -0.17 18.55 -5.41
CA LYS A 90 1.05 19.35 -5.62
C LYS A 90 1.35 20.31 -4.46
N GLN A 91 0.32 20.83 -3.78
CA GLN A 91 0.46 21.77 -2.69
C GLN A 91 0.97 21.13 -1.39
N ASP A 92 0.84 19.81 -1.26
CA ASP A 92 1.25 19.04 -0.08
C ASP A 92 2.67 18.48 -0.21
N ILE A 93 3.38 18.80 -1.30
CA ILE A 93 4.78 18.41 -1.51
C ILE A 93 5.65 18.97 -0.39
N THR A 94 6.47 18.10 0.20
CA THR A 94 7.47 18.45 1.20
C THR A 94 8.86 17.99 0.75
N PRO A 95 9.93 18.74 1.03
CA PRO A 95 11.29 18.39 0.61
C PRO A 95 11.76 17.02 1.11
N GLU A 96 11.24 16.56 2.25
CA GLU A 96 11.66 15.32 2.90
C GLU A 96 11.04 14.07 2.25
N ARG A 97 9.97 14.23 1.46
CA ARG A 97 9.18 13.13 0.90
C ARG A 97 9.46 12.93 -0.59
N THR A 98 10.67 12.47 -0.89
CA THR A 98 11.10 12.13 -2.24
C THR A 98 10.83 10.66 -2.56
N LEU A 99 10.75 10.32 -3.86
CA LEU A 99 10.64 8.93 -4.32
C LEU A 99 11.84 8.09 -3.84
N ASP A 100 13.04 8.67 -3.86
CA ASP A 100 14.25 8.02 -3.39
C ASP A 100 14.17 7.68 -1.89
N ALA A 101 13.88 8.68 -1.05
CA ALA A 101 13.89 8.53 0.40
C ALA A 101 12.81 7.57 0.90
N LEU A 102 11.60 7.63 0.33
CA LEU A 102 10.49 6.80 0.79
C LEU A 102 10.53 5.38 0.21
N TYR A 103 11.05 5.21 -1.02
CA TYR A 103 10.91 3.94 -1.74
C TYR A 103 12.21 3.39 -2.32
N LEU A 104 12.92 4.13 -3.17
CA LEU A 104 14.02 3.50 -3.93
C LEU A 104 15.21 3.10 -3.05
N GLU A 105 15.66 3.98 -2.15
CA GLU A 105 16.72 3.66 -1.21
C GLU A 105 16.40 2.46 -0.30
N PRO A 106 15.24 2.41 0.40
CA PRO A 106 14.92 1.27 1.24
C PRO A 106 14.70 -0.01 0.44
N ILE A 107 14.08 0.02 -0.74
CA ILE A 107 13.91 -1.15 -1.61
C ILE A 107 15.28 -1.69 -2.05
N VAL A 108 16.17 -0.84 -2.54
CA VAL A 108 17.50 -1.27 -3.01
C VAL A 108 18.31 -1.87 -1.87
N LYS A 109 18.30 -1.24 -0.69
CA LYS A 109 18.99 -1.77 0.50
C LYS A 109 18.45 -3.14 0.88
N LEU A 110 17.13 -3.32 0.81
CA LEU A 110 16.47 -4.56 1.13
C LEU A 110 16.79 -5.67 0.13
N PHE A 111 16.71 -5.39 -1.18
CA PHE A 111 17.06 -6.37 -2.21
C PHE A 111 18.52 -6.80 -2.10
N ARG A 112 19.44 -5.88 -1.80
CA ARG A 112 20.85 -6.22 -1.54
C ARG A 112 21.00 -7.18 -0.35
N ALA A 113 20.27 -6.94 0.74
CA ALA A 113 20.30 -7.81 1.91
C ALA A 113 19.69 -9.20 1.63
N ASN A 114 18.72 -9.28 0.72
CA ASN A 114 18.02 -10.52 0.35
C ASN A 114 18.63 -11.24 -0.86
N GLY A 115 19.85 -10.87 -1.28
CA GLY A 115 20.52 -11.52 -2.40
C GLY A 115 19.83 -11.29 -3.75
N GLY A 116 19.26 -10.10 -3.95
CA GLY A 116 18.56 -9.69 -5.17
C GLY A 116 17.09 -10.09 -5.24
N GLN A 117 16.51 -10.59 -4.15
CA GLN A 117 15.10 -11.00 -4.09
C GLN A 117 14.28 -10.03 -3.23
N ALA A 118 12.97 -9.99 -3.47
CA ALA A 118 12.06 -9.21 -2.63
C ALA A 118 12.05 -9.76 -1.20
N TRP A 119 11.88 -11.07 -1.00
CA TRP A 119 11.99 -11.72 0.31
C TRP A 119 13.02 -12.87 0.24
N ASN A 120 13.70 -13.17 1.35
CA ASN A 120 14.78 -14.16 1.39
C ASN A 120 14.28 -15.62 1.36
N ASP A 121 13.04 -15.85 1.75
CA ASP A 121 12.38 -17.14 1.88
C ASP A 121 11.32 -17.39 0.78
N SER A 122 11.20 -16.48 -0.18
CA SER A 122 10.19 -16.53 -1.22
C SER A 122 10.76 -16.25 -2.61
N LYS A 123 10.15 -16.86 -3.63
CA LYS A 123 10.38 -16.55 -5.05
C LYS A 123 9.39 -15.53 -5.61
N SER A 124 8.50 -15.02 -4.76
CA SER A 124 7.55 -13.97 -5.14
C SER A 124 8.27 -12.67 -5.48
N THR A 125 7.64 -11.91 -6.36
CA THR A 125 8.10 -10.59 -6.78
C THR A 125 7.37 -9.50 -6.00
N PHE A 126 8.00 -8.33 -5.94
CA PHE A 126 7.42 -7.10 -5.39
C PHE A 126 7.35 -6.05 -6.51
N GLU A 127 6.25 -5.30 -6.56
CA GLU A 127 6.03 -4.24 -7.54
C GLU A 127 5.83 -2.88 -6.85
N LEU A 128 6.58 -1.89 -7.30
CA LEU A 128 6.29 -0.48 -7.01
C LEU A 128 5.62 0.14 -8.23
N LEU A 129 4.34 0.45 -8.10
CA LEU A 129 3.56 1.18 -9.08
C LEU A 129 3.80 2.68 -8.89
N ILE A 130 4.17 3.34 -9.99
CA ILE A 130 4.38 4.78 -10.04
C ILE A 130 3.19 5.42 -10.73
N ASP A 131 2.39 6.19 -9.98
CA ASP A 131 1.35 7.06 -10.57
C ASP A 131 1.93 8.46 -10.77
N LEU A 132 2.33 8.77 -12.01
CA LEU A 132 2.89 10.07 -12.35
C LEU A 132 1.78 11.12 -12.50
N LYS A 133 1.78 12.12 -11.62
CA LYS A 133 0.85 13.25 -11.63
C LYS A 133 1.27 14.32 -12.63
N THR A 134 0.28 14.97 -13.25
CA THR A 134 0.42 16.03 -14.27
C THR A 134 -0.07 17.38 -13.79
#